data_AF-A0A7S2D819-F1
#
_entry.id   AF-A0A7S2D819-F1
#
_cell.length_a   1.000
_cell.length_b   1.000
_cell.length_c   1.000
_cell.angle_alpha   90.00
_cell.angle_beta   90.00
_cell.angle_gamma   90.00
#
_symmetry.space_group_name_H-M   'P 1'
#
loop_
_entity.id
_entity.type
_entity.pdbx_description
1 polymer ?
#
loop_
_entity_poly.entity_id
_entity_poly.type
_entity_poly.pdbx_seq_one_letter_code
_entity_poly.pdbx_strand_id
1 'polypeptide(L)'
;GGGAVSCALISKQAPPVCLEVCLLSNRRLGFCDSGLATHPLPTLMGAGVACCLASDDPAFFGAHTSHGLVREYVAARHLVGLDDEALAELARASFRHSCAPPEVVNRGLAGIDAWLRDA
;
A
#
# COMPACT_ATOMS: atom_id res chain seq x y z
N GLY A 1 -19.02 -14.85 -8.18
CA GLY A 1 -19.00 -13.95 -9.36
C GLY A 1 -18.90 -12.53 -8.85
N GLY A 2 -17.81 -11.85 -9.17
CA GLY A 2 -17.42 -10.54 -8.64
C GLY A 2 -15.90 -10.46 -8.76
N GLY A 3 -15.41 -9.52 -9.56
CA GLY A 3 -14.17 -9.64 -10.31
C GLY A 3 -12.93 -9.89 -9.47
N ALA A 4 -12.31 -11.06 -9.65
CA ALA A 4 -10.88 -11.16 -9.51
C ALA A 4 -10.29 -10.24 -10.58
N VAL A 5 -9.91 -9.03 -10.18
CA VAL A 5 -8.90 -8.27 -10.92
C VAL A 5 -7.77 -9.26 -11.17
N SER A 6 -7.56 -9.66 -12.43
CA SER A 6 -6.61 -10.73 -12.73
C SER A 6 -5.23 -10.25 -12.33
N CYS A 7 -4.75 -10.68 -11.17
CA CYS A 7 -3.45 -10.30 -10.64
C CYS A 7 -2.34 -10.66 -11.65
N ALA A 8 -2.57 -11.73 -12.43
CA ALA A 8 -1.73 -12.15 -13.53
C ALA A 8 -1.72 -11.17 -14.72
N LEU A 9 -2.80 -10.43 -14.99
CA LEU A 9 -2.81 -9.39 -16.02
C LEU A 9 -2.10 -8.12 -15.55
N ILE A 10 -2.26 -7.74 -14.28
CA ILE A 10 -1.61 -6.54 -13.72
C ILE A 10 -0.11 -6.74 -13.59
N SER A 11 0.32 -7.87 -13.01
CA SER A 11 1.75 -8.17 -12.81
C SER A 11 2.55 -8.30 -14.12
N LYS A 12 1.87 -8.59 -15.25
CA LYS A 12 2.51 -8.76 -16.56
C LYS A 12 2.59 -7.49 -17.41
N GLN A 13 2.12 -6.34 -16.91
CA GLN A 13 2.21 -5.08 -17.66
C GLN A 13 3.67 -4.65 -17.87
N ALA A 14 3.92 -4.01 -19.02
CA ALA A 14 5.23 -3.45 -19.36
C ALA A 14 5.04 -1.99 -19.81
N PRO A 15 5.51 -0.99 -19.02
CA PRO A 15 6.16 -1.15 -17.71
C PRO A 15 5.18 -1.66 -16.63
N PRO A 16 5.69 -2.28 -15.54
CA PRO A 16 4.84 -2.76 -14.44
C PRO A 16 4.06 -1.61 -13.79
N VAL A 17 2.79 -1.86 -13.49
CA VAL A 17 1.91 -0.89 -12.84
C VAL A 17 1.91 -1.12 -11.34
N CYS A 18 2.18 -0.06 -10.56
CA CYS A 18 2.01 -0.07 -9.11
C CYS A 18 0.60 0.38 -8.75
N LEU A 19 -0.06 -0.37 -7.87
CA LEU A 19 -1.38 -0.01 -7.36
C LEU A 19 -1.24 0.82 -6.09
N GLU A 20 -1.80 2.02 -6.11
CA GLU A 20 -1.97 2.84 -4.91
C GLU A 20 -3.18 2.33 -4.13
N VAL A 21 -2.96 1.89 -2.89
CA VAL A 21 -3.97 1.25 -2.04
C VAL A 21 -4.29 2.16 -0.86
N CYS A 22 -5.55 2.57 -0.76
CA CYS A 22 -6.07 3.43 0.30
C CYS A 22 -6.96 2.61 1.24
N LEU A 23 -6.38 1.91 2.22
CA LEU A 23 -7.11 0.93 3.03
C LEU A 23 -8.29 1.56 3.77
N LEU A 24 -8.05 2.69 4.46
CA LEU A 24 -9.08 3.32 5.27
C LEU A 24 -10.18 3.95 4.40
N SER A 25 -9.84 4.49 3.22
CA SER A 25 -10.80 4.98 2.24
C SER A 25 -11.65 3.84 1.68
N ASN A 26 -11.02 2.74 1.24
CA ASN A 26 -11.69 1.54 0.74
C ASN A 26 -12.72 1.00 1.76
N ARG A 27 -12.35 0.96 3.05
CA ARG A 27 -13.30 0.57 4.11
C ARG A 27 -14.45 1.57 4.23
N ARG A 28 -14.17 2.87 4.22
CA ARG A 28 -15.17 3.92 4.44
C ARG A 28 -16.16 4.06 3.27
N LEU A 29 -15.72 3.72 2.06
CA LEU A 29 -16.54 3.68 0.84
C LEU A 29 -17.28 2.34 0.66
N GLY A 30 -17.16 1.41 1.61
CA GLY A 30 -17.87 0.13 1.61
C GLY A 30 -17.25 -0.96 0.72
N PHE A 31 -16.04 -0.74 0.20
CA PHE A 31 -15.33 -1.77 -0.59
C PHE A 31 -14.85 -2.94 0.28
N CYS A 32 -14.76 -2.72 1.61
CA CYS A 32 -14.34 -3.73 2.58
C CYS A 32 -15.29 -3.75 3.80
N ASP A 33 -16.59 -3.95 3.54
CA ASP A 33 -17.64 -3.98 4.57
C ASP A 33 -17.41 -5.07 5.63
N SER A 34 -16.83 -6.21 5.24
CA SER A 34 -16.43 -7.30 6.15
C SER A 34 -15.19 -6.95 7.00
N GLY A 35 -14.61 -5.75 6.83
CA GLY A 35 -13.43 -5.29 7.51
C GLY A 35 -12.14 -5.44 6.69
N LEU A 36 -11.04 -4.88 7.22
CA LEU A 36 -9.75 -4.86 6.53
C LEU A 36 -8.99 -6.19 6.58
N ALA A 37 -9.35 -7.10 7.46
CA ALA A 37 -8.74 -8.44 7.51
C ALA A 37 -8.98 -9.25 6.22
N THR A 38 -10.02 -8.91 5.46
CA THR A 38 -10.34 -9.52 4.16
C THR A 38 -9.98 -8.62 2.97
N HIS A 39 -9.20 -7.54 3.19
CA HIS A 39 -8.79 -6.66 2.11
C HIS A 39 -7.93 -7.43 1.09
N PRO A 40 -8.06 -7.21 -0.24
CA PRO A 40 -7.31 -7.97 -1.25
C PRO A 40 -5.79 -7.68 -1.30
N LEU A 41 -5.28 -6.81 -0.43
CA LEU A 41 -3.89 -6.33 -0.49
C LEU A 41 -2.88 -7.48 -0.31
N PRO A 42 -2.99 -8.36 0.70
CA PRO A 42 -2.05 -9.47 0.85
C PRO A 42 -2.06 -10.42 -0.36
N THR A 43 -3.24 -10.67 -0.95
CA THR A 43 -3.37 -11.52 -2.15
C THR A 43 -2.70 -10.89 -3.37
N LEU A 44 -2.84 -9.58 -3.56
CA LEU A 44 -2.18 -8.85 -4.64
C LEU A 44 -0.66 -8.89 -4.50
N MET A 45 -0.16 -8.61 -3.29
CA MET A 45 1.28 -8.68 -2.98
C MET A 45 1.83 -10.10 -3.19
N GLY A 46 1.15 -11.12 -2.69
CA GLY A 46 1.54 -12.53 -2.87
C GLY A 46 1.51 -12.99 -4.32
N ALA A 47 0.74 -12.33 -5.18
CA ALA A 47 0.73 -12.56 -6.63
C ALA A 47 1.78 -11.74 -7.40
N GLY A 48 2.64 -10.99 -6.71
CA GLY A 48 3.70 -10.17 -7.31
C GLY A 48 3.22 -8.86 -7.92
N VAL A 49 2.00 -8.40 -7.58
CA VAL A 49 1.52 -7.09 -8.00
C VAL A 49 2.19 -6.02 -7.14
N ALA A 50 2.88 -5.07 -7.76
CA ALA A 50 3.46 -3.93 -7.06
C ALA A 50 2.34 -3.09 -6.43
N CYS A 51 2.44 -2.84 -5.13
CA CYS A 51 1.45 -2.09 -4.36
C CYS A 51 2.15 -1.10 -3.44
N CYS A 52 1.56 0.07 -3.23
CA CYS A 52 1.98 1.04 -2.21
C CYS A 52 0.75 1.55 -1.44
N LEU A 53 0.96 2.16 -0.27
CA LEU A 53 -0.11 2.79 0.50
C LEU A 53 -0.24 4.27 0.14
N ALA A 54 -1.48 4.74 0.04
CA ALA A 54 -1.81 6.15 -0.15
C ALA A 54 -2.94 6.57 0.80
N SER A 55 -2.95 7.84 1.19
CA SER A 55 -3.96 8.39 2.11
C SER A 55 -5.17 8.99 1.40
N ASP A 56 -5.32 8.79 0.09
CA ASP A 56 -6.40 9.38 -0.70
C ASP A 56 -6.49 10.92 -0.50
N ASP A 57 -7.65 11.47 -0.08
CA ASP A 57 -7.83 12.88 0.28
C ASP A 57 -8.08 13.07 1.80
N PRO A 58 -7.06 13.47 2.58
CA PRO A 58 -7.19 13.75 4.01
C PRO A 58 -8.25 14.80 4.35
N ALA A 59 -8.50 15.78 3.47
CA ALA A 59 -9.44 16.87 3.71
C ALA A 59 -10.90 16.43 3.54
N PHE A 60 -11.15 15.50 2.61
CA PHE A 60 -12.48 14.95 2.36
C PHE A 60 -13.04 14.18 3.57
N PHE A 61 -12.18 13.58 4.39
CA PHE A 61 -12.59 12.74 5.53
C PHE A 61 -12.73 13.48 6.87
N GLY A 62 -12.61 14.82 6.85
CA GLY A 62 -12.79 15.72 8.01
C GLY A 62 -11.52 15.83 8.85
N ALA A 63 -11.07 17.08 9.07
CA ALA A 63 -9.82 17.44 9.76
C ALA A 63 -9.63 16.84 11.18
N HIS A 64 -10.69 16.29 11.78
CA HIS A 64 -10.68 15.70 13.13
C HIS A 64 -10.41 14.18 13.14
N THR A 65 -10.54 13.51 12.00
CA THR A 65 -10.12 12.12 11.81
C THR A 65 -8.90 12.14 10.92
N SER A 66 -7.71 12.14 11.51
CA SER A 66 -6.45 12.04 10.76
C SER A 66 -6.54 10.87 9.77
N HIS A 67 -6.70 11.17 8.48
CA HIS A 67 -6.61 10.22 7.39
C HIS A 67 -5.28 10.55 6.73
N GLY A 68 -4.23 9.87 7.18
CA GLY A 68 -2.85 10.23 6.84
C GLY A 68 -2.01 8.97 6.72
N LEU A 69 -0.91 9.05 5.97
CA LEU A 69 -0.13 7.89 5.58
C LEU A 69 0.28 7.01 6.78
N VAL A 70 0.66 7.60 7.92
CA VAL A 70 0.98 6.85 9.15
C VAL A 70 -0.17 5.92 9.58
N ARG A 71 -1.42 6.38 9.47
CA ARG A 71 -2.59 5.57 9.84
C ARG A 71 -2.89 4.46 8.84
N GLU A 72 -2.57 4.65 7.56
CA GLU A 72 -2.61 3.57 6.57
C GLU A 72 -1.63 2.45 6.95
N TYR A 73 -0.40 2.80 7.33
CA TYR A 73 0.59 1.82 7.80
C TYR A 73 0.18 1.11 9.10
N VAL A 74 -0.39 1.86 10.07
CA VAL A 74 -0.95 1.27 11.30
C VAL A 74 -2.11 0.31 10.97
N ALA A 75 -2.99 0.67 10.03
CA ALA A 75 -4.07 -0.20 9.58
C ALA A 75 -3.54 -1.45 8.85
N ALA A 76 -2.54 -1.29 7.98
CA ALA A 76 -1.88 -2.39 7.31
C ALA A 76 -1.26 -3.38 8.31
N ARG A 77 -0.57 -2.88 9.34
CA ARG A 77 0.00 -3.73 10.40
C ARG A 77 -1.08 -4.42 11.23
N HIS A 78 -2.00 -3.66 11.82
CA HIS A 78 -2.86 -4.19 12.89
C HIS A 78 -4.23 -4.68 12.43
N LEU A 79 -4.73 -4.20 11.29
CA LEU A 79 -6.07 -4.55 10.78
C LEU A 79 -6.02 -5.48 9.58
N VAL A 80 -4.98 -5.37 8.74
CA VAL A 80 -4.72 -6.31 7.65
C VAL A 80 -3.80 -7.45 8.12
N GLY A 81 -2.89 -7.18 9.05
CA GLY A 81 -1.99 -8.21 9.63
C GLY A 81 -0.67 -8.36 8.88
N LEU A 82 -0.19 -7.30 8.22
CA LEU A 82 1.10 -7.32 7.53
C LEU A 82 2.27 -7.23 8.51
N ASP A 83 3.31 -8.01 8.23
CA ASP A 83 4.60 -7.96 8.93
C ASP A 83 5.49 -6.82 8.42
N ASP A 84 6.64 -6.66 9.07
CA ASP A 84 7.56 -5.55 8.84
C ASP A 84 8.18 -5.63 7.45
N GLU A 85 8.45 -6.83 6.94
CA GLU A 85 8.91 -7.08 5.58
C GLU A 85 7.88 -6.65 4.54
N ALA A 86 6.60 -7.02 4.72
CA ALA A 86 5.53 -6.62 3.83
C ALA A 86 5.31 -5.10 3.85
N LEU A 87 5.38 -4.47 5.04
CA LEU A 87 5.31 -3.01 5.16
C LEU A 87 6.50 -2.32 4.47
N ALA A 88 7.71 -2.89 4.59
CA ALA A 88 8.89 -2.40 3.88
C ALA A 88 8.70 -2.50 2.36
N GLU A 89 8.16 -3.60 1.82
CA GLU A 89 7.93 -3.72 0.39
C GLU A 89 6.89 -2.72 -0.14
N LEU A 90 5.83 -2.41 0.61
CA LEU A 90 4.89 -1.34 0.26
C LEU A 90 5.59 0.02 0.15
N ALA A 91 6.48 0.32 1.08
CA ALA A 91 7.28 1.55 1.06
C ALA A 91 8.30 1.55 -0.08
N ARG A 92 8.97 0.42 -0.35
CA ARG A 92 9.95 0.32 -1.44
C ARG A 92 9.27 0.51 -2.79
N ALA A 93 8.09 -0.10 -2.97
CA ALA A 93 7.28 0.06 -4.19
C ALA A 93 6.91 1.53 -4.44
N SER A 94 6.53 2.29 -3.40
CA SER A 94 6.20 3.71 -3.56
C SER A 94 7.36 4.53 -4.11
N PHE A 95 8.62 4.20 -3.76
CA PHE A 95 9.79 4.86 -4.33
C PHE A 95 10.15 4.34 -5.72
N ARG A 96 10.20 3.01 -5.90
CA ARG A 96 10.57 2.36 -7.17
C ARG A 96 9.66 2.76 -8.33
N HIS A 97 8.38 3.03 -8.04
CA HIS A 97 7.37 3.40 -9.03
C HIS A 97 7.01 4.90 -9.01
N SER A 98 7.72 5.72 -8.24
CA SER A 98 7.52 7.17 -8.25
C SER A 98 8.11 7.85 -9.49
N CYS A 99 7.66 9.07 -9.76
CA CYS A 99 8.31 9.97 -10.70
C CYS A 99 9.47 10.77 -10.07
N ALA A 100 9.97 10.34 -8.90
CA ALA A 100 11.01 11.07 -8.19
C ALA A 100 12.38 10.88 -8.87
N PRO A 101 13.30 11.86 -8.71
CA PRO A 101 14.67 11.69 -9.17
C PRO A 101 15.39 10.51 -8.52
N PRO A 102 16.38 9.88 -9.20
CA PRO A 102 17.07 8.69 -8.70
C PRO A 102 17.69 8.85 -7.30
N GLU A 103 18.19 10.04 -6.97
CA GLU A 103 18.79 10.32 -5.67
C GLU A 103 17.75 10.31 -4.52
N VAL A 104 16.51 10.72 -4.81
CA VAL A 104 15.41 10.67 -3.84
C VAL A 104 14.98 9.22 -3.64
N VAL A 105 14.84 8.46 -4.72
CA VAL A 105 14.53 7.03 -4.70
C VAL A 105 15.57 6.27 -3.88
N ASN A 106 16.85 6.44 -4.20
CA ASN A 106 17.95 5.74 -3.52
C ASN A 106 18.01 6.06 -2.02
N ARG A 107 17.79 7.33 -1.66
CA ARG A 107 17.74 7.74 -0.25
C ARG A 107 16.55 7.12 0.48
N GLY A 108 15.38 7.10 -0.15
CA GLY A 108 14.17 6.48 0.40
C GLY A 108 14.36 5.00 0.65
N LEU A 109 14.87 4.26 -0.35
CA LEU A 109 15.16 2.83 -0.23
C LEU A 109 16.17 2.53 0.91
N ALA A 110 17.25 3.31 0.99
CA ALA A 110 18.23 3.14 2.07
C ALA A 110 17.62 3.40 3.46
N GLY A 111 16.71 4.38 3.58
CA GLY A 111 15.98 4.66 4.81
C GLY A 111 15.05 3.52 5.23
N ILE A 112 14.35 2.91 4.27
CA ILE A 112 13.48 1.75 4.51
C ILE A 112 14.31 0.53 4.95
N ASP A 113 15.44 0.29 4.30
CA ASP A 113 16.34 -0.80 4.68
C ASP A 113 16.94 -0.61 6.07
N ALA A 114 17.21 0.64 6.47
CA ALA A 114 17.64 0.95 7.83
C ALA A 114 16.54 0.69 8.84
N TRP A 115 15.33 1.18 8.59
CA TRP A 115 14.17 0.93 9.45
C TRP A 115 13.92 -0.57 9.65
N LEU A 116 13.92 -1.37 8.57
CA LEU A 116 13.65 -2.81 8.64
C LEU A 116 14.71 -3.59 9.44
N ARG A 117 15.97 -3.12 9.46
CA ARG A 117 17.01 -3.76 10.29
C ARG A 117 16.82 -3.54 11.79
N ASP A 118 16.16 -2.44 12.16
CA ASP A 118 15.97 -2.01 13.55
C ASP A 118 14.59 -2.40 14.10
N ALA A 119 13.74 -3.05 13.29
CA ALA A 119 12.35 -3.34 13.56
C ALA A 119 12.12 -4.66 14.33
#